data_AF-A0A7J4SK27-F1
#
_entry.id   AF-A0A7J4SK27-F1
#
_cell.length_a   1.000
_cell.length_b   1.000
_cell.length_c   1.000
_cell.angle_alpha   90.00
_cell.angle_beta   90.00
_cell.angle_gamma   90.00
#
_symmetry.space_group_name_H-M   'P 1'
#
loop_
_entity.id
_entity.type
_entity.pdbx_description
1 polymer ?
#
loop_
_entity_poly.entity_id
_entity_poly.type
_entity_poly.pdbx_seq_one_letter_code
_entity_poly.pdbx_strand_id
1 'polypeptide(L)' 'MSKISIIGAAGTVGSSFGYHLAVQAIADEIVYVDIPSKHSFTVGQAEDTNHALAYHSDTNVT' A
#
# COMPACT_ATOMS: atom_id res chain seq x y z
N MET A 1 -5.98 -0.26 15.42
CA MET A 1 -5.47 0.65 14.39
C MET A 1 -3.98 0.38 14.20
N SER A 2 -3.63 -0.36 13.14
CA SER A 2 -2.27 -0.71 12.74
C SER A 2 -1.82 0.20 11.60
N LYS A 3 -0.84 1.05 11.87
CA LYS A 3 -0.21 1.93 10.89
C LYS A 3 1.18 1.40 10.56
N ILE A 4 1.45 1.17 9.28
CA ILE A 4 2.70 0.56 8.81
C ILE A 4 3.38 1.48 7.80
N SER A 5 4.64 1.83 8.05
CA SER A 5 5.48 2.57 7.10
C SER A 5 6.43 1.61 6.39
N ILE A 6 6.48 1.68 5.06
CA ILE A 6 7.35 0.86 4.22
C ILE A 6 8.39 1.75 3.55
N ILE A 7 9.66 1.50 3.85
CA ILE A 7 10.80 2.21 3.28
C ILE A 7 11.34 1.43 2.08
N GLY A 8 11.55 2.10 0.94
CA GLY A 8 11.88 1.45 -0.32
C GLY A 8 10.64 0.95 -1.07
N ALA A 9 9.52 1.67 -0.93
CA ALA A 9 8.22 1.29 -1.45
C ALA A 9 8.13 1.29 -2.99
N ALA A 10 9.01 1.99 -3.71
CA ALA A 10 9.10 1.90 -5.16
C ALA A 10 9.93 0.69 -5.63
N GLY A 11 10.58 -0.03 -4.71
CA GLY A 11 11.25 -1.30 -4.98
C GLY A 11 10.24 -2.47 -5.04
N THR A 12 10.61 -3.55 -5.72
CA THR A 12 9.73 -4.71 -5.93
C THR A 12 9.24 -5.36 -4.64
N VAL A 13 10.10 -5.44 -3.63
CA VAL A 13 9.75 -6.02 -2.33
C VAL A 13 8.81 -5.10 -1.56
N GLY A 14 9.14 -3.80 -1.50
CA GLY A 14 8.36 -2.82 -0.76
C GLY A 14 6.95 -2.66 -1.32
N SER A 15 6.82 -2.56 -2.64
CA SER A 15 5.51 -2.46 -3.29
C SER A 15 4.68 -3.73 -3.12
N SER A 16 5.27 -4.90 -3.37
CA SER A 16 4.55 -6.17 -3.22
C SER A 16 4.08 -6.39 -1.79
N PHE A 17 4.93 -6.08 -0.81
CA PHE A 17 4.60 -6.22 0.60
C PHE A 17 3.44 -5.30 1.00
N GLY A 18 3.50 -4.02 0.63
CA GLY A 18 2.42 -3.08 0.93
C GLY A 18 1.10 -3.43 0.25
N TYR A 19 1.15 -3.86 -1.01
CA TYR A 19 -0.03 -4.34 -1.72
C TYR A 19 -0.69 -5.51 -0.98
N HIS A 20 0.09 -6.51 -0.56
CA HIS A 20 -0.43 -7.68 0.14
C HIS A 20 -1.01 -7.32 1.51
N LEU A 21 -0.37 -6.41 2.26
CA LEU A 21 -0.93 -5.92 3.52
C LEU A 21 -2.29 -5.26 3.33
N ALA A 22 -2.47 -4.50 2.25
CA ALA A 22 -3.72 -3.82 1.93
C ALA A 22 -4.83 -4.82 1.56
N VAL A 23 -4.59 -5.68 0.56
CA VAL A 23 -5.64 -6.58 0.05
C VAL A 23 -5.99 -7.72 1.01
N GLN A 24 -5.12 -8.03 1.97
CA GLN A 24 -5.40 -8.99 3.05
C GLN A 24 -5.96 -8.34 4.31
N ALA A 25 -6.23 -7.02 4.29
CA ALA A 25 -6.74 -6.24 5.41
C ALA A 25 -5.91 -6.39 6.71
N ILE A 26 -4.58 -6.43 6.60
CA ILE A 26 -3.65 -6.57 7.75
C ILE A 26 -3.35 -5.21 8.39
N ALA A 27 -3.30 -4.15 7.59
CA ALA A 27 -3.00 -2.79 8.04
C ALA A 27 -4.21 -1.88 7.82
N ASP A 28 -4.46 -0.98 8.77
CA ASP A 28 -5.49 0.05 8.66
C ASP A 28 -4.97 1.28 7.88
N GLU A 29 -3.66 1.55 7.96
CA GLU A 29 -3.01 2.64 7.22
C GLU A 29 -1.62 2.20 6.75
N ILE A 30 -1.29 2.46 5.48
CA ILE A 30 0.00 2.16 4.87
C ILE A 30 0.64 3.46 4.38
N VAL A 31 1.89 3.69 4.77
CA VAL A 31 2.69 4.85 4.34
C VAL A 31 3.86 4.38 3.48
N TYR A 32 3.87 4.77 2.21
CA TYR A 32 4.97 4.50 1.30
C TYR A 32 6.02 5.60 1.33
N VAL A 33 7.27 5.21 1.58
CA VAL A 33 8.42 6.11 1.66
C VAL A 33 9.53 5.60 0.75
N ASP A 34 10.18 6.52 0.04
CA ASP A 34 11.35 6.21 -0.77
C ASP A 34 12.27 7.43 -0.91
N ILE A 35 13.40 7.25 -1.56
CA ILE A 35 14.34 8.34 -1.84
C ILE A 35 13.73 9.36 -2.82
N PRO A 36 14.15 10.64 -2.78
CA PRO A 36 13.52 11.71 -3.58
C PRO A 36 13.43 11.42 -5.09
N SER A 37 14.42 10.75 -5.67
CA SER A 37 14.43 10.38 -7.09
C SER A 37 13.39 9.33 -7.48
N LYS A 38 12.75 8.68 -6.50
CA LYS A 38 11.71 7.67 -6.69
C LYS A 38 10.30 8.16 -6.39
N HIS A 39 10.14 9.43 -5.99
CA HIS A 39 8.87 10.01 -5.56
C HIS A 39 7.67 9.67 -6.48
N SER A 40 7.80 9.85 -7.79
CA SER A 40 6.71 9.57 -8.74
C SER A 40 6.29 8.09 -8.74
N PHE A 41 7.26 7.17 -8.63
CA PHE A 41 6.99 5.74 -8.52
C PHE A 41 6.32 5.40 -7.19
N THR A 42 6.81 5.97 -6.09
CA THR A 42 6.26 5.75 -4.74
C THR A 42 4.81 6.20 -4.64
N VAL A 43 4.49 7.40 -5.16
CA VAL A 43 3.10 7.87 -5.28
C VAL A 43 2.29 6.93 -6.16
N GLY A 44 2.83 6.51 -7.31
CA GLY A 44 2.17 5.54 -8.18
C GLY A 44 1.83 4.21 -7.49
N GLN A 45 2.72 3.70 -6.64
CA GLN A 45 2.43 2.48 -5.86
C GLN A 45 1.33 2.71 -4.82
N ALA A 46 1.27 3.89 -4.19
CA ALA A 46 0.22 4.25 -3.25
C ALA A 46 -1.15 4.25 -3.94
N GLU A 47 -1.23 4.91 -5.09
CA GLU A 47 -2.45 4.97 -5.90
C GLU A 47 -2.89 3.58 -6.39
N ASP A 48 -1.96 2.75 -6.86
CA ASP A 48 -2.25 1.39 -7.32
C ASP A 48 -2.80 0.51 -6.17
N THR A 49 -2.18 0.61 -5.00
CA THR A 49 -2.64 -0.11 -3.79
C THR A 49 -4.03 0.37 -3.35
N ASN A 50 -4.27 1.68 -3.35
CA ASN A 50 -5.57 2.26 -3.00
C ASN A 50 -6.67 1.83 -3.97
N HIS A 51 -6.36 1.78 -5.27
CA HIS A 51 -7.30 1.35 -6.28
C HIS A 51 -7.65 -0.15 -6.15
N ALA A 52 -6.67 -0.99 -5.80
CA ALA A 52 -6.90 -2.42 -5.61
C ALA A 52 -7.84 -2.74 -4.44
N LEU A 53 -7.90 -1.87 -3.42
CA LEU A 53 -8.68 -2.10 -2.21
C LEU A 53 -10.16 -2.35 -2.50
N ALA A 54 -10.73 -1.63 -3.47
CA ALA A 54 -12.14 -1.77 -3.85
C ALA A 54 -12.51 -3.16 -4.40
N TYR A 55 -11.53 -3.91 -4.93
CA TYR A 55 -11.75 -5.23 -5.54
C TYR A 55 -11.47 -6.40 -4.59
N HIS A 56 -10.81 -6.13 -3.47
CA HIS A 56 -10.37 -7.15 -2.52
C HIS A 56 -10.91 -6.98 -1.10
N SER A 57 -11.61 -5.87 -0.82
CA SER A 57 -12.22 -5.63 0.49
C SER A 57 -13.62 -6.22 0.58
N ASP A 58 -13.88 -6.96 1.64
CA ASP A 58 -15.23 -7.40 1.97
C ASP A 58 -16.10 -6.18 2.33
N THR A 59 -17.27 -6.08 1.70
CA THR A 59 -18.29 -5.12 2.14
C THR A 59 -19.07 -5.75 3.30
N ASN A 60 -18.87 -5.23 4.51
CA ASN A 60 -19.68 -5.64 5.64
C ASN A 60 -21.04 -4.92 5.59
N VAL A 61 -22.10 -5.68 5.31
CA VAL A 61 -23.49 -5.19 5.30
C VAL A 61 -24.15 -5.68 6.59
N THR A 62 -24.23 -4.79 7.58
CA THR A 62 -24.95 -5.02 8.84
C THR A 62 -26.12 -4.07 8.99
#